data_AF-A0A1H3TF38-F1
#
_entry.id   AF-A0A1H3TF38-F1
#
_cell.length_a   1.000
_cell.length_b   1.000
_cell.length_c   1.000
_cell.angle_alpha   90.00
_cell.angle_beta   90.00
_cell.angle_gamma   90.00
#
_symmetry.space_group_name_H-M   'P 1'
#
loop_
_entity.id
_entity.type
_entity.pdbx_description
1 polymer ?
#
loop_
_entity_poly.entity_id
_entity_poly.type
_entity_poly.pdbx_seq_one_letter_code
_entity_poly.pdbx_strand_id
1 'polypeptide(L)'
;MSRGLERKLLIAGSVWNMFTAIITIFGYSTWFKSTGTQSLQNTAADTMFVGTQLIDNVTRVILTFGLFIFVGAIVNFLIARNIRDNEIQYKTMLWIAGWGLLQLLVMDVIGFVLFLVAFVLYAAKNKAIKLTKSKVATLS
;
A
#
# COMPACT_ATOMS: atom_id res chain seq x y z
N MET A 1 4.50 -14.23 22.66
CA MET A 1 5.66 -13.64 21.95
C MET A 1 5.27 -12.25 21.47
N SER A 2 6.05 -11.21 21.76
CA SER A 2 5.65 -9.81 21.44
C SER A 2 5.57 -9.57 19.93
N ARG A 3 4.48 -8.96 19.44
CA ARG A 3 4.28 -8.60 18.02
C ARG A 3 4.63 -7.16 17.69
N GLY A 4 5.40 -6.50 18.57
CA GLY A 4 5.77 -5.08 18.42
C GLY A 4 6.53 -4.75 17.13
N LEU A 5 7.36 -5.66 16.62
CA LEU A 5 8.10 -5.47 15.35
C LEU A 5 7.18 -5.47 14.12
N GLU A 6 6.21 -6.38 14.07
CA GLU A 6 5.22 -6.46 12.99
C GLU A 6 4.37 -5.19 12.94
N ARG A 7 3.95 -4.72 14.12
CA ARG A 7 3.20 -3.48 14.29
C ARG A 7 3.99 -2.27 13.79
N LYS A 8 5.28 -2.15 14.16
CA LYS A 8 6.16 -1.07 13.69
C LYS A 8 6.37 -1.11 12.17
N LEU A 9 6.56 -2.29 11.60
CA LEU A 9 6.73 -2.46 10.14
C LEU A 9 5.47 -2.09 9.36
N LEU A 10 4.29 -2.48 9.84
CA LEU A 10 3.03 -2.09 9.20
C LEU A 10 2.77 -0.59 9.32
N ILE A 11 3.12 0.02 10.45
CA ILE A 11 3.06 1.48 10.60
C ILE A 11 4.02 2.15 9.61
N ALA A 12 5.26 1.67 9.50
CA ALA A 12 6.24 2.19 8.54
C ALA A 12 5.75 2.06 7.08
N GLY A 13 5.19 0.91 6.70
CA GLY A 13 4.57 0.70 5.39
C GLY A 13 3.34 1.60 5.16
N SER A 14 2.54 1.85 6.20
CA SER A 14 1.40 2.77 6.12
C SER A 14 1.85 4.21 5.92
N VAL A 15 2.89 4.65 6.65
CA VAL A 15 3.50 5.97 6.48
C VAL A 15 4.07 6.10 5.07
N TRP A 16 4.77 5.08 4.57
CA TRP A 16 5.28 5.07 3.20
C TRP A 16 4.16 5.22 2.16
N ASN A 17 3.10 4.40 2.25
CA ASN A 17 1.94 4.49 1.35
C ASN A 17 1.25 5.86 1.43
N MET A 18 1.21 6.47 2.60
CA MET A 18 0.66 7.82 2.78
C MET A 18 1.52 8.86 2.06
N PHE A 19 2.86 8.78 2.20
CA PHE A 19 3.78 9.66 1.48
C PHE A 19 3.65 9.49 -0.04
N THR A 20 3.63 8.25 -0.55
CA THR A 20 3.51 8.00 -2.00
C THR A 20 2.16 8.48 -2.55
N ALA A 21 1.07 8.27 -1.80
CA ALA A 21 -0.24 8.80 -2.17
C ALA A 21 -0.28 10.33 -2.24
N ILE A 22 0.31 11.03 -1.25
CA ILE A 22 0.39 12.49 -1.24
C ILE A 22 1.21 13.00 -2.43
N ILE A 23 2.37 12.39 -2.70
CA ILE A 23 3.21 12.76 -3.86
C ILE A 23 2.46 12.51 -5.17
N THR A 24 1.68 11.44 -5.27
CA THR A 24 0.89 11.13 -6.47
C THR A 24 -0.23 12.14 -6.68
N ILE A 25 -1.00 12.43 -5.62
CA ILE A 25 -2.14 13.35 -5.67
C ILE A 25 -1.68 14.77 -5.96
N PHE A 26 -0.70 15.28 -5.22
CA PHE A 26 -0.32 16.70 -5.32
C PHE A 26 0.82 16.94 -6.31
N GLY A 27 1.82 16.07 -6.34
CA GLY A 27 2.99 16.21 -7.21
C GLY A 27 2.69 15.73 -8.63
N TYR A 28 2.46 14.42 -8.78
CA TYR A 28 2.35 13.80 -10.10
C TYR A 28 1.12 14.27 -10.88
N SER A 29 -0.06 14.33 -10.25
CA SER A 29 -1.29 14.74 -10.96
C SER A 29 -1.21 16.18 -11.49
N THR A 30 -0.67 17.12 -10.69
CA THR A 30 -0.50 18.52 -11.06
C THR A 30 0.53 18.67 -12.17
N TRP A 31 1.68 18.00 -12.03
CA TRP A 31 2.73 18.01 -13.05
C TRP A 31 2.25 17.40 -14.37
N PHE A 32 1.53 16.28 -14.31
CA PHE A 32 0.96 15.62 -15.49
C PHE A 32 -0.05 16.53 -16.19
N LYS A 33 -0.95 17.16 -15.43
CA LYS A 33 -1.94 18.08 -15.98
C LYS A 33 -1.29 19.29 -16.65
N SER A 34 -0.32 19.93 -15.99
CA SER A 34 0.37 21.11 -16.52
C SER A 34 1.22 20.79 -17.75
N THR A 35 1.95 19.68 -17.73
CA THR A 35 2.80 19.26 -18.86
C THR A 35 1.95 18.82 -20.05
N GLY A 36 0.86 18.10 -19.78
CA GLY A 36 -0.10 17.70 -20.81
C GLY A 36 -0.76 18.89 -21.49
N THR A 37 -1.24 19.87 -20.72
CA THR A 37 -1.92 21.05 -21.30
C THR A 37 -0.95 21.89 -22.12
N GLN A 38 0.28 22.08 -21.66
CA GLN A 38 1.33 22.82 -22.38
C GLN A 38 1.72 22.12 -23.70
N SER A 39 1.75 20.77 -23.72
CA SER A 39 2.06 20.01 -24.93
C SER A 39 0.98 20.13 -26.01
N LEU A 40 -0.28 20.33 -25.61
CA LEU A 40 -1.41 20.47 -26.53
C LEU A 40 -1.60 21.89 -27.08
N GLN A 41 -1.04 22.91 -26.43
CA GLN A 41 -1.16 24.32 -26.88
C GLN A 41 -0.57 24.56 -28.27
N ASN A 42 0.33 23.69 -28.75
CA ASN A 42 0.96 23.80 -30.08
C ASN A 42 0.26 22.97 -31.17
N THR A 43 -0.90 22.36 -30.89
CA THR A 43 -1.62 21.47 -31.83
C THR A 43 -2.91 22.13 -32.34
N ALA A 44 -3.44 21.66 -33.48
CA ALA A 44 -4.67 22.19 -34.08
C ALA A 44 -5.86 22.16 -33.09
N ALA A 45 -6.82 23.09 -33.27
CA ALA A 45 -7.92 23.31 -32.34
C ALA A 45 -8.78 22.05 -32.05
N ASP A 46 -9.03 21.22 -33.06
CA ASP A 46 -9.80 19.97 -32.89
C ASP A 46 -9.04 18.95 -32.02
N THR A 47 -7.73 18.81 -32.24
CA THR A 47 -6.85 17.96 -31.41
C THR A 47 -6.65 18.50 -30.00
N MET A 48 -6.70 19.82 -29.82
CA MET A 48 -6.61 20.46 -28.51
C MET A 48 -7.82 20.14 -27.63
N PHE A 49 -9.04 20.15 -28.19
CA PHE A 49 -10.26 19.85 -27.43
C PHE A 49 -10.28 18.39 -26.95
N VAL A 50 -10.01 17.45 -27.85
CA VAL A 50 -9.96 16.01 -27.52
C VAL A 50 -8.82 15.71 -26.54
N GLY A 51 -7.64 16.29 -26.77
CA GLY A 51 -6.49 16.09 -25.89
C GLY A 51 -6.71 16.62 -24.48
N THR A 52 -7.37 17.78 -24.33
CA THR A 52 -7.64 18.37 -23.01
C THR A 52 -8.59 17.50 -22.19
N GLN A 53 -9.63 16.94 -22.84
CA GLN A 53 -10.55 16.00 -22.18
C GLN A 53 -9.83 14.72 -21.73
N LEU A 54 -8.94 14.18 -22.56
CA LEU A 54 -8.15 12.99 -22.20
C LEU A 54 -7.24 13.27 -21.00
N ILE A 55 -6.54 14.41 -20.97
CA ILE A 55 -5.69 14.79 -19.83
C ILE A 55 -6.52 14.92 -18.55
N ASP A 56 -7.67 15.58 -18.62
CA ASP A 56 -8.54 15.72 -17.44
C ASP A 56 -9.03 14.36 -16.93
N ASN A 57 -9.42 13.45 -17.83
CA ASN A 57 -9.83 12.10 -17.46
C ASN A 57 -8.69 11.28 -16.85
N VAL A 58 -7.50 11.31 -17.45
CA VAL A 58 -6.32 10.62 -16.92
C VAL A 58 -5.91 11.21 -15.56
N THR A 59 -5.96 12.53 -15.42
CA THR A 59 -5.70 13.20 -14.14
C THR A 59 -6.69 12.76 -13.06
N ARG A 60 -7.97 12.62 -13.40
CA ARG A 60 -8.98 12.08 -12.47
C ARG A 60 -8.66 10.65 -12.05
N VAL A 61 -8.25 9.78 -12.98
CA VAL A 61 -7.84 8.41 -12.66
C VAL A 61 -6.64 8.40 -11.73
N ILE A 62 -5.62 9.23 -11.98
CA ILE A 62 -4.45 9.38 -11.10
C ILE A 62 -4.88 9.82 -9.69
N LEU A 63 -5.78 10.79 -9.57
CA LEU A 63 -6.29 11.28 -8.29
C LEU A 63 -7.09 10.21 -7.54
N THR A 64 -7.99 9.50 -8.22
CA THR A 64 -8.77 8.39 -7.63
C THR A 64 -7.85 7.27 -7.17
N PHE A 65 -6.82 6.94 -7.96
CA PHE A 65 -5.83 5.94 -7.59
C PHE A 65 -5.00 6.38 -6.38
N GLY A 66 -4.52 7.62 -6.35
CA GLY A 66 -3.81 8.17 -5.19
C GLY A 66 -4.66 8.15 -3.93
N LEU A 67 -5.95 8.50 -4.03
CA LEU A 67 -6.89 8.42 -2.91
C LEU A 67 -7.11 6.97 -2.45
N PHE A 68 -7.17 6.01 -3.36
CA PHE A 68 -7.27 4.60 -3.02
C PHE A 68 -6.06 4.12 -2.22
N ILE A 69 -4.84 4.46 -2.63
CA ILE A 69 -3.61 4.15 -1.86
C ILE A 69 -3.62 4.84 -0.49
N PHE A 70 -4.10 6.09 -0.42
CA PHE A 70 -4.23 6.83 0.83
C PHE A 70 -5.19 6.15 1.82
N VAL A 71 -6.38 5.75 1.36
CA VAL A 71 -7.33 4.98 2.19
C VAL A 71 -6.71 3.66 2.62
N GLY A 72 -5.99 2.99 1.72
CA GLY A 72 -5.21 1.80 2.01
C GLY A 72 -4.20 1.98 3.15
N ALA A 73 -3.48 3.10 3.17
CA ALA A 73 -2.56 3.46 4.24
C ALA A 73 -3.27 3.57 5.60
N ILE A 74 -4.43 4.22 5.65
CA ILE A 74 -5.24 4.33 6.88
C ILE A 74 -5.71 2.96 7.37
N VAL A 75 -6.20 2.11 6.46
CA VAL A 75 -6.64 0.76 6.82
C VAL A 75 -5.47 -0.08 7.35
N ASN A 76 -4.30 -0.01 6.71
CA ASN A 76 -3.10 -0.70 7.19
C ASN A 76 -2.66 -0.19 8.58
N PHE A 77 -2.80 1.10 8.84
CA PHE A 77 -2.53 1.68 10.16
C PHE A 77 -3.52 1.17 11.22
N LEU A 78 -4.81 1.10 10.90
CA LEU A 78 -5.84 0.54 11.80
C LEU A 78 -5.60 -0.93 12.09
N ILE A 79 -5.24 -1.72 11.08
CA ILE A 79 -4.90 -3.13 11.24
C ILE A 79 -3.67 -3.28 12.14
N ALA A 80 -2.62 -2.49 11.92
CA ALA A 80 -1.44 -2.48 12.78
C ALA A 80 -1.82 -2.24 14.24
N ARG A 81 -2.70 -1.26 14.52
CA ARG A 81 -3.19 -0.95 15.87
C ARG A 81 -4.04 -2.07 16.48
N ASN A 82 -4.75 -2.85 15.68
CA ASN A 82 -5.64 -3.93 16.11
C ASN A 82 -4.98 -5.33 16.18
N ILE A 83 -3.68 -5.46 15.84
CA ILE A 83 -2.97 -6.73 16.02
C ILE A 83 -2.92 -7.09 17.51
N ARG A 84 -3.59 -8.18 17.89
CA ARG A 84 -3.53 -8.74 19.24
C ARG A 84 -2.28 -9.61 19.39
N ASP A 85 -1.62 -9.49 20.53
CA ASP A 85 -0.52 -10.38 20.88
C ASP A 85 -1.05 -11.81 21.12
N ASN A 86 -0.23 -12.82 20.79
CA ASN A 86 -0.49 -14.25 21.05
C ASN A 86 -1.66 -14.93 20.30
N GLU A 87 -2.37 -14.25 19.41
CA GLU A 87 -3.42 -14.85 18.56
C GLU A 87 -2.98 -14.97 17.09
N ILE A 88 -3.24 -16.13 16.47
CA ILE A 88 -2.99 -16.33 15.04
C ILE A 88 -4.16 -15.71 14.27
N GLN A 89 -3.95 -14.56 13.64
CA GLN A 89 -4.95 -13.89 12.81
C GLN A 89 -4.65 -14.14 11.32
N TYR A 90 -5.22 -15.22 10.76
CA TYR A 90 -5.05 -15.56 9.34
C TYR A 90 -5.54 -14.45 8.40
N LYS A 91 -6.60 -13.72 8.78
CA LYS A 91 -7.13 -12.59 7.99
C LYS A 91 -6.09 -11.47 7.81
N THR A 92 -5.35 -11.14 8.88
CA THR A 92 -4.29 -10.13 8.85
C THR A 92 -3.13 -10.56 7.97
N MET A 93 -2.75 -11.85 8.01
CA MET A 93 -1.72 -12.40 7.14
C MET A 93 -2.10 -12.31 5.66
N LEU A 94 -3.34 -12.68 5.31
CA LEU A 94 -3.84 -12.62 3.93
C LEU A 94 -3.91 -11.16 3.44
N TRP A 95 -4.28 -10.23 4.33
CA TRP A 95 -4.33 -8.80 4.04
C TRP A 95 -2.95 -8.22 3.72
N ILE A 96 -1.92 -8.54 4.53
CA ILE A 96 -0.54 -8.10 4.30
C ILE A 96 0.00 -8.67 2.98
N ALA A 97 -0.29 -9.94 2.68
CA ALA A 97 0.09 -10.56 1.41
C ALA A 97 -0.57 -9.88 0.21
N GLY A 98 -1.88 -9.63 0.30
CA GLY A 98 -2.63 -8.91 -0.74
C GLY A 98 -2.10 -7.50 -0.98
N TRP A 99 -1.77 -6.77 0.09
CA TRP A 99 -1.15 -5.45 -0.01
C TRP A 99 0.26 -5.47 -0.60
N GLY A 100 1.07 -6.49 -0.25
CA GLY A 100 2.36 -6.70 -0.86
C GLY A 100 2.24 -6.90 -2.38
N LEU A 101 1.34 -7.78 -2.82
CA LEU A 101 1.09 -8.01 -4.24
C LEU A 101 0.58 -6.76 -4.96
N LEU A 102 -0.29 -5.99 -4.30
CA LEU A 102 -0.78 -4.72 -4.86
C LEU A 102 0.36 -3.73 -5.05
N GLN A 103 1.29 -3.62 -4.09
CA GLN A 103 2.45 -2.73 -4.26
C GLN A 103 3.36 -3.14 -5.40
N LEU A 104 3.49 -4.44 -5.65
CA LEU A 104 4.23 -4.94 -6.80
C LEU A 104 3.52 -4.60 -8.13
N LEU A 105 2.18 -4.67 -8.20
CA LEU A 105 1.42 -4.25 -9.38
C LEU A 105 1.57 -2.77 -9.70
N VAL A 106 1.70 -1.94 -8.68
CA VAL A 106 1.86 -0.48 -8.79
C VAL A 106 3.34 -0.10 -9.02
N MET A 107 4.24 -1.09 -9.06
CA MET A 107 5.69 -0.92 -9.13
C MET A 107 6.29 -0.10 -7.96
N ASP A 108 5.61 -0.06 -6.81
CA ASP A 108 6.15 0.54 -5.59
C ASP A 108 7.08 -0.45 -4.88
N VAL A 109 8.34 -0.49 -5.33
CA VAL A 109 9.37 -1.41 -4.83
C VAL A 109 9.63 -1.23 -3.33
N ILE A 110 9.60 0.01 -2.84
CA ILE A 110 9.88 0.30 -1.42
C ILE A 110 8.71 -0.17 -0.56
N GLY A 111 7.48 0.14 -0.97
CA GLY A 111 6.27 -0.37 -0.32
C GLY A 111 6.25 -1.90 -0.32
N PHE A 112 6.55 -2.53 -1.45
CA PHE A 112 6.61 -3.98 -1.58
C PHE A 112 7.59 -4.62 -0.58
N VAL A 113 8.83 -4.11 -0.49
CA VAL A 113 9.83 -4.65 0.44
C VAL A 113 9.35 -4.54 1.89
N LEU A 114 8.74 -3.42 2.29
CA LEU A 114 8.21 -3.23 3.64
C LEU A 114 7.11 -4.25 3.98
N PHE A 115 6.14 -4.43 3.09
CA PHE A 115 5.06 -5.40 3.27
C PHE A 115 5.54 -6.85 3.20
N LEU A 116 6.56 -7.15 2.38
CA LEU A 116 7.17 -8.47 2.28
C LEU A 116 7.92 -8.84 3.57
N VAL A 117 8.73 -7.93 4.12
CA VAL A 117 9.41 -8.15 5.40
C VAL A 117 8.39 -8.36 6.53
N ALA A 118 7.33 -7.55 6.56
CA ALA A 118 6.24 -7.72 7.52
C ALA A 118 5.57 -9.10 7.38
N PHE A 119 5.30 -9.55 6.16
CA PHE A 119 4.70 -10.85 5.86
C PHE A 119 5.58 -12.01 6.32
N VAL A 120 6.88 -12.00 5.97
CA VAL A 120 7.83 -13.06 6.35
C VAL A 120 7.96 -13.17 7.86
N LEU A 121 8.06 -12.04 8.58
CA LEU A 121 8.12 -12.03 10.03
C LEU A 121 6.83 -12.59 10.65
N TYR A 122 5.67 -12.21 10.13
CA TYR A 122 4.38 -12.71 10.60
C TYR A 122 4.26 -14.24 10.40
N ALA A 123 4.68 -14.74 9.23
CA ALA A 123 4.69 -16.16 8.92
C ALA A 123 5.64 -16.95 9.85
N ALA A 124 6.85 -16.42 10.08
CA ALA A 124 7.84 -17.04 10.96
C ALA A 124 7.34 -17.12 12.41
N LYS A 125 6.75 -16.04 12.95
CA LYS A 125 6.22 -16.04 14.32
C LYS A 125 5.00 -16.93 14.48
N ASN A 126 4.11 -17.00 13.49
CA ASN A 126 2.99 -17.94 13.52
C ASN A 126 3.48 -19.40 13.56
N LYS A 127 4.53 -19.72 12.79
CA LYS A 127 5.14 -21.06 12.81
C LYS A 127 5.77 -21.38 14.17
N ALA A 128 6.49 -20.41 14.76
CA ALA A 128 7.07 -20.55 16.11
C ALA A 128 6.01 -20.79 17.19
N ILE A 129 4.91 -20.01 17.19
CA ILE A 129 3.80 -20.17 18.14
C ILE A 129 3.14 -21.55 17.98
N LYS A 130 2.95 -22.03 16.75
CA LYS A 130 2.39 -23.37 16.48
C LYS A 130 3.28 -24.47 17.05
N LEU A 131 4.60 -24.36 16.89
CA LEU A 131 5.59 -25.29 17.44
C LEU A 131 5.59 -25.27 18.98
N THR A 132 5.54 -24.10 19.61
CA THR A 132 5.49 -24.00 21.08
C THR A 132 4.19 -24.62 21.62
N LYS A 133 3.04 -24.35 21.00
CA LYS A 133 1.76 -24.95 21.43
C LYS A 133 1.73 -26.46 21.26
N SER A 134 2.27 -27.01 20.17
CA SER A 134 2.31 -28.47 20.00
C SER A 134 3.25 -29.14 21.00
N LYS A 135 4.38 -28.51 21.32
CA LYS A 135 5.38 -29.05 22.27
C LYS A 135 4.85 -29.09 23.70
N VAL A 136 4.02 -28.11 24.09
CA VAL A 136 3.33 -28.12 25.39
C VAL A 136 2.25 -29.21 25.44
N ALA A 137 1.48 -29.40 24.36
CA ALA A 137 0.46 -30.45 24.29
C ALA A 137 1.02 -31.89 24.31
N THR A 138 2.28 -32.09 23.90
CA THR A 138 2.96 -33.39 24.01
C THR A 138 3.58 -33.66 25.38
N LEU A 139 3.65 -32.64 26.26
CA LEU A 139 4.23 -32.73 27.61
C LEU A 139 3.15 -32.78 28.72
N SER A 140 1.88 -32.67 28.35
CA SER A 140 0.69 -32.80 29.23
C SER A 140 -0.02 -34.12 28.97
#